data_AF-A0A8T6NTU5-F1
#
_entry.id   AF-A0A8T6NTU5-F1
#
_cell.length_a   1.000
_cell.length_b   1.000
_cell.length_c   1.000
_cell.angle_alpha   90.00
_cell.angle_beta   90.00
_cell.angle_gamma   90.00
#
_symmetry.space_group_name_H-M   'P 1'
#
loop_
_entity.id
_entity.type
_entity.pdbx_description
1 polymer ?
#
loop_
_entity_poly.entity_id
_entity_poly.type
_entity_poly.pdbx_seq_one_letter_code
_entity_poly.pdbx_strand_id
1 'polypeptide(L)'
;MKRFIVLLVMSVLVVGCATQTAAPTNVPAAAPSPTPSPTTQDAAAPTPAGGLWIQPGVPVDLAEAARAAFSDVPEVDAEAESTVRITLNPTDSPVAAERIFALVGPFATVRDELTWQAFTTYWQTGSGLDEAPTLVMTPATADMLIALLGPTGSAPVQLVEPAALTGTLWDFRPALGVVPFDQLEPAQKALTVDGVSLLEPDADLSGYPLRVTVGASGPGVEGLAWAPTNRDPARISSVVLTGTTAIARATAMQVELNGVGFPAAQIAPFFAGVDILHTSNESSYAVDCPPPDWYG
;
A
#
# COMPACT_ATOMS: atom_id res chain seq x y z
N MET A 1 -49.93 12.73 38.89
CA MET A 1 -51.26 12.34 38.36
C MET A 1 -51.02 11.61 37.04
N LYS A 2 -51.03 10.27 37.02
CA LYS A 2 -52.12 9.39 36.51
C LYS A 2 -52.50 9.71 35.04
N ARG A 3 -52.00 8.95 34.05
CA ARG A 3 -52.55 7.69 33.46
C ARG A 3 -53.71 7.90 32.46
N PHE A 4 -53.45 7.47 31.21
CA PHE A 4 -54.28 6.62 30.32
C PHE A 4 -55.48 7.17 29.49
N ILE A 5 -55.69 6.47 28.35
CA ILE A 5 -56.90 6.27 27.49
C ILE A 5 -56.96 7.18 26.23
N VAL A 6 -56.63 6.67 25.03
CA VAL A 6 -57.39 5.81 24.08
C VAL A 6 -58.56 6.55 23.42
N LEU A 7 -58.49 6.70 22.09
CA LEU A 7 -59.67 6.83 21.24
C LEU A 7 -59.43 6.15 19.88
N LEU A 8 -60.42 5.35 19.53
CA LEU A 8 -60.53 4.32 18.52
C LEU A 8 -61.34 4.86 17.34
N VAL A 9 -60.91 4.63 16.10
CA VAL A 9 -61.77 4.77 14.91
C VAL A 9 -61.57 3.59 13.97
N MET A 10 -62.66 2.86 13.82
CA MET A 10 -62.97 1.78 12.88
C MET A 10 -62.85 2.21 11.41
N SER A 11 -62.46 1.28 10.52
CA SER A 11 -62.87 1.30 9.11
C SER A 11 -62.89 -0.11 8.50
N VAL A 12 -64.09 -0.69 8.57
CA VAL A 12 -64.84 -1.52 7.60
C VAL A 12 -64.07 -2.40 6.61
N LEU A 13 -64.24 -3.71 6.80
CA LEU A 13 -64.05 -4.80 5.82
C LEU A 13 -65.16 -4.78 4.75
N VAL A 14 -64.78 -4.96 3.48
CA VAL A 14 -65.71 -5.35 2.42
C VAL A 14 -65.32 -6.74 1.91
N VAL A 15 -66.25 -7.67 2.09
CA VAL A 15 -66.27 -9.04 1.60
C VAL A 15 -66.81 -9.04 0.16
N GLY A 16 -66.17 -9.78 -0.75
CA GLY A 16 -66.65 -9.99 -2.12
C GLY A 16 -66.46 -11.44 -2.57
N CYS A 17 -67.60 -12.12 -2.76
CA CYS A 17 -67.88 -13.47 -3.27
C CYS A 17 -66.76 -14.31 -3.90
N ALA A 18 -66.56 -15.50 -3.33
CA ALA A 18 -65.99 -16.67 -4.00
C ALA A 18 -67.11 -17.48 -4.69
N THR A 19 -67.01 -17.67 -6.01
CA THR A 19 -67.82 -18.62 -6.77
C THR A 19 -67.05 -19.92 -6.95
N GLN A 20 -67.59 -21.00 -6.38
CA GLN A 20 -67.07 -22.35 -6.50
C GLN A 20 -67.57 -22.95 -7.83
N THR A 21 -66.65 -23.21 -8.76
CA THR A 21 -66.94 -23.95 -10.00
C THR A 21 -66.16 -25.26 -9.99
N ALA A 22 -66.90 -26.33 -10.29
CA ALA A 22 -66.46 -27.72 -10.23
C ALA A 22 -65.27 -28.02 -11.16
N ALA A 23 -64.38 -28.88 -10.67
CA ALA A 23 -63.23 -29.39 -11.39
C ALA A 23 -63.63 -30.31 -12.57
N PRO A 24 -63.07 -30.13 -13.77
CA PRO A 24 -63.11 -31.15 -14.80
C PRO A 24 -61.98 -32.17 -14.63
N THR A 25 -62.35 -33.44 -14.79
CA THR A 25 -61.50 -34.62 -14.88
C THR A 25 -60.40 -34.46 -15.93
N ASN A 26 -59.13 -34.56 -15.52
CA ASN A 26 -57.98 -34.63 -16.43
C ASN A 26 -57.95 -35.98 -17.15
N VAL A 27 -58.07 -35.95 -18.47
CA VAL A 27 -57.71 -37.04 -19.40
C VAL A 27 -56.21 -36.91 -19.69
N PRO A 28 -55.40 -37.98 -19.70
CA PRO A 28 -53.98 -37.87 -20.04
C PRO A 28 -53.81 -37.51 -21.52
N ALA A 29 -53.31 -36.30 -21.79
CA ALA A 29 -52.88 -35.90 -23.12
C ALA A 29 -51.47 -36.46 -23.42
N ALA A 30 -51.31 -37.04 -24.61
CA ALA A 30 -50.06 -37.61 -25.09
C ALA A 30 -48.92 -36.57 -25.14
N ALA A 31 -47.74 -36.99 -24.72
CA ALA A 31 -46.51 -36.18 -24.71
C ALA A 31 -46.06 -35.83 -26.14
N PRO A 32 -45.67 -34.58 -26.43
CA PRO A 32 -44.97 -34.25 -27.67
C PRO A 32 -43.50 -34.70 -27.60
N SER A 33 -43.02 -35.30 -28.69
CA SER A 33 -41.60 -35.68 -28.88
C SER A 33 -40.67 -34.47 -28.75
N PRO A 34 -39.45 -34.63 -28.19
CA PRO A 34 -38.48 -33.56 -28.11
C PRO A 34 -37.93 -33.22 -29.50
N THR A 35 -38.09 -31.96 -29.90
CA THR A 35 -37.35 -31.35 -31.02
C THR A 35 -35.86 -31.32 -30.66
N PRO A 36 -34.93 -31.74 -31.55
CA PRO A 36 -33.51 -31.63 -31.27
C PRO A 36 -33.12 -30.14 -31.17
N SER A 37 -32.57 -29.74 -30.01
CA SER A 37 -31.91 -28.43 -29.87
C SER A 37 -30.67 -28.39 -30.78
N PRO A 38 -30.38 -27.26 -31.44
CA PRO A 38 -29.14 -27.09 -32.16
C PRO A 38 -27.99 -27.19 -31.15
N THR A 39 -27.09 -28.15 -31.37
CA THR A 39 -25.82 -28.21 -30.67
C THR A 39 -25.09 -26.89 -30.91
N THR A 40 -24.91 -26.08 -29.87
CA THR A 40 -23.90 -25.03 -29.86
C THR A 40 -22.57 -25.71 -30.07
N GLN A 41 -22.05 -25.61 -31.29
CA GLN A 41 -20.70 -25.98 -31.62
C GLN A 41 -19.79 -25.12 -30.73
N ASP A 42 -19.06 -25.76 -29.81
CA ASP A 42 -17.99 -25.11 -29.06
C ASP A 42 -17.11 -24.37 -30.06
N ALA A 43 -17.08 -23.04 -29.93
CA ALA A 43 -16.09 -22.24 -30.61
C ALA A 43 -14.74 -22.75 -30.12
N ALA A 44 -13.96 -23.34 -31.03
CA ALA A 44 -12.60 -23.76 -30.72
C ALA A 44 -11.89 -22.60 -30.03
N ALA A 45 -11.37 -22.84 -28.83
CA ALA A 45 -10.54 -21.87 -28.13
C ALA A 45 -9.45 -21.39 -29.11
N PRO A 46 -9.23 -20.07 -29.25
CA PRO A 46 -8.19 -19.57 -30.15
C PRO A 46 -6.87 -20.25 -29.77
N THR A 47 -6.23 -20.88 -30.75
CA THR A 47 -4.86 -21.36 -30.61
C THR A 47 -4.02 -20.16 -30.13
N PRO A 48 -3.28 -20.25 -29.01
CA PRO A 48 -2.48 -19.12 -28.52
C PRO A 48 -1.57 -18.62 -29.64
N ALA A 49 -1.78 -17.38 -30.06
CA ALA A 49 -0.85 -16.70 -30.95
C ALA A 49 0.34 -16.31 -30.06
N GLY A 50 1.36 -17.17 -30.01
CA GLY A 50 2.51 -17.05 -29.10
C GLY A 50 2.94 -15.61 -28.85
N GLY A 51 2.60 -15.12 -27.66
CA GLY A 51 2.75 -13.73 -27.27
C GLY A 51 3.18 -13.58 -25.81
N LEU A 52 3.70 -12.40 -25.48
CA LEU A 52 4.03 -11.95 -24.14
C LEU A 52 2.83 -11.16 -23.60
N TRP A 53 2.27 -11.59 -22.48
CA TRP A 53 1.30 -10.79 -21.76
C TRP A 53 1.90 -10.33 -20.44
N ILE A 54 1.85 -9.03 -20.19
CA ILE A 54 2.24 -8.41 -18.93
C ILE A 54 0.98 -7.89 -18.28
N GLN A 55 0.66 -8.43 -17.10
CA GLN A 55 -0.50 -7.98 -16.35
C GLN A 55 -0.37 -6.48 -16.04
N PRO A 56 -1.44 -5.67 -16.25
CA PRO A 56 -1.47 -4.29 -15.82
C PRO A 56 -1.15 -4.17 -14.32
N GLY A 57 -0.27 -3.24 -13.98
CA GLY A 57 0.20 -3.03 -12.60
C GLY A 57 1.45 -3.81 -12.20
N VAL A 58 2.03 -4.62 -13.09
CA VAL A 58 3.41 -5.13 -12.90
C VAL A 58 4.39 -3.95 -12.79
N PRO A 59 5.28 -3.91 -11.79
CA PRO A 59 6.29 -2.87 -11.63
C PRO A 59 7.08 -2.60 -12.92
N VAL A 60 7.25 -1.32 -13.25
CA VAL A 60 7.78 -0.87 -14.54
C VAL A 60 9.15 -1.46 -14.87
N ASP A 61 10.05 -1.57 -13.90
CA ASP A 61 11.39 -2.11 -14.09
C ASP A 61 11.36 -3.60 -14.47
N LEU A 62 10.44 -4.37 -13.89
CA LEU A 62 10.23 -5.78 -14.19
C LEU A 62 9.54 -5.98 -15.54
N ALA A 63 8.55 -5.13 -15.86
CA ALA A 63 7.87 -5.14 -17.15
C ALA A 63 8.85 -4.83 -18.30
N GLU A 64 9.66 -3.79 -18.17
CA GLU A 64 10.69 -3.43 -19.16
C GLU A 64 11.75 -4.52 -19.30
N ALA A 65 12.20 -5.12 -18.19
CA ALA A 65 13.12 -6.24 -18.24
C ALA A 65 12.52 -7.46 -18.97
N ALA A 66 11.22 -7.73 -18.80
CA ALA A 66 10.53 -8.79 -19.53
C ALA A 66 10.42 -8.47 -21.03
N ARG A 67 10.03 -7.24 -21.40
CA ARG A 67 10.00 -6.80 -22.81
C ARG A 67 11.36 -6.93 -23.48
N ALA A 68 12.43 -6.59 -22.76
CA ALA A 68 13.79 -6.75 -23.26
C ALA A 68 14.18 -8.23 -23.42
N ALA A 69 13.83 -9.09 -22.46
CA ALA A 69 14.15 -10.52 -22.51
C ALA A 69 13.37 -11.27 -23.60
N PHE A 70 12.16 -10.83 -23.91
CA PHE A 70 11.27 -11.42 -24.90
C PHE A 70 11.06 -10.51 -26.12
N SER A 71 12.11 -9.79 -26.55
CA SER A 71 12.01 -8.80 -27.64
C SER A 71 11.54 -9.36 -28.99
N ASP A 72 11.71 -10.67 -29.19
CA ASP A 72 11.27 -11.38 -30.41
C ASP A 72 9.83 -11.94 -30.30
N VAL A 73 9.18 -11.78 -29.15
CA VAL A 73 7.82 -12.24 -28.88
C VAL A 73 6.88 -11.02 -28.89
N PRO A 74 5.80 -11.02 -29.68
CA PRO A 74 4.86 -9.90 -29.70
C PRO A 74 4.14 -9.75 -28.34
N GLU A 75 4.01 -8.53 -27.85
CA GLU A 75 3.16 -8.24 -26.68
C GLU A 75 1.68 -8.30 -27.10
N VAL A 76 0.86 -8.95 -26.26
CA VAL A 76 -0.58 -9.14 -26.49
C VAL A 76 -1.38 -8.53 -25.34
N ASP A 77 -2.58 -8.03 -25.62
CA ASP A 77 -3.41 -7.35 -24.62
C ASP A 77 -4.18 -8.34 -23.72
N ALA A 78 -4.48 -9.54 -24.22
CA ALA A 78 -5.27 -10.54 -23.52
C ALA A 78 -4.41 -11.73 -23.07
N GLU A 79 -4.54 -12.11 -21.79
CA GLU A 79 -3.81 -13.25 -21.22
C GLU A 79 -4.04 -14.55 -22.03
N ALA A 80 -5.27 -14.77 -22.52
CA ALA A 80 -5.63 -15.97 -23.27
C ALA A 80 -4.90 -16.10 -24.62
N GLU A 81 -4.32 -15.02 -25.14
CA GLU A 81 -3.55 -15.00 -26.38
C GLU A 81 -2.07 -15.31 -26.13
N SER A 82 -1.62 -15.30 -24.87
CA SER A 82 -0.21 -15.39 -24.51
C SER A 82 0.31 -16.82 -24.33
N THR A 83 1.61 -16.97 -24.56
CA THR A 83 2.39 -18.16 -24.16
C THR A 83 3.36 -17.86 -23.04
N VAL A 84 3.76 -16.60 -22.89
CA VAL A 84 4.58 -16.09 -21.78
C VAL A 84 3.75 -15.09 -20.99
N ARG A 85 3.68 -15.26 -19.68
CA ARG A 85 2.88 -14.41 -18.78
C ARG A 85 3.75 -13.85 -17.67
N ILE A 86 3.64 -12.54 -17.46
CA ILE A 86 4.21 -11.83 -16.32
C ILE A 86 3.04 -11.37 -15.44
N THR A 87 2.97 -11.92 -14.23
CA THR A 87 1.81 -11.79 -13.35
C THR A 87 2.18 -11.09 -12.05
N LEU A 88 1.33 -10.18 -11.60
CA LEU A 88 1.41 -9.53 -10.30
C LEU A 88 0.72 -10.42 -9.26
N ASN A 89 1.38 -10.68 -8.14
CA ASN A 89 0.93 -11.55 -7.05
C ASN A 89 0.44 -12.91 -7.56
N PRO A 90 1.32 -13.68 -8.23
CA PRO A 90 0.95 -14.97 -8.82
C PRO A 90 0.39 -15.93 -7.77
N THR A 91 -0.62 -16.71 -8.16
CA THR A 91 -1.18 -17.79 -7.33
C THR A 91 -0.87 -19.18 -7.90
N ASP A 92 -0.47 -19.25 -9.16
CA ASP A 92 -0.31 -20.46 -9.96
C ASP A 92 1.10 -20.60 -10.57
N SER A 93 1.99 -19.64 -10.29
CA SER A 93 3.38 -19.63 -10.77
C SER A 93 4.35 -19.24 -9.65
N PRO A 94 5.62 -19.68 -9.71
CA PRO A 94 6.63 -19.28 -8.74
C PRO A 94 6.84 -17.77 -8.71
N VAL A 95 7.04 -17.22 -7.51
CA VAL A 95 7.50 -15.84 -7.34
C VAL A 95 8.94 -15.75 -7.81
N ALA A 96 9.19 -14.86 -8.78
CA ALA A 96 10.52 -14.62 -9.33
C ALA A 96 11.17 -13.33 -8.78
N ALA A 97 10.36 -12.34 -8.40
CA ALA A 97 10.83 -11.11 -7.78
C ALA A 97 9.77 -10.50 -6.84
N GLU A 98 10.23 -9.62 -5.96
CA GLU A 98 9.42 -8.80 -5.07
C GLU A 98 9.73 -7.32 -5.32
N ARG A 99 8.74 -6.44 -5.15
CA ARG A 99 8.95 -4.99 -5.10
C ARG A 99 8.25 -4.43 -3.87
N ILE A 100 9.00 -3.64 -3.12
CA ILE A 100 8.53 -2.88 -1.97
C ILE A 100 8.27 -1.44 -2.42
N PHE A 101 7.09 -0.94 -2.11
CA PHE A 101 6.72 0.45 -2.32
C PHE A 101 6.53 1.14 -0.97
N ALA A 102 7.02 2.36 -0.85
CA ALA A 102 6.82 3.20 0.32
C ALA A 102 5.61 4.12 0.12
N LEU A 103 4.75 4.20 1.14
CA LEU A 103 3.83 5.32 1.28
C LEU A 103 4.62 6.53 1.77
N VAL A 104 4.51 7.65 1.06
CA VAL A 104 5.29 8.86 1.34
C VAL A 104 4.41 10.10 1.46
N GLY A 105 4.91 11.11 2.17
CA GLY A 105 4.48 12.50 2.04
C GLY A 105 5.69 13.41 1.83
N PRO A 106 5.50 14.73 1.68
CA PRO A 106 6.60 15.69 1.77
C PRO A 106 7.38 15.52 3.07
N PHE A 107 8.69 15.79 3.09
CA PHE A 107 9.52 15.59 4.29
C PHE A 107 8.94 16.28 5.54
N ALA A 108 8.34 17.46 5.37
CA ALA A 108 7.71 18.24 6.45
C ALA A 108 6.36 17.69 6.93
N THR A 109 5.92 16.50 6.47
CA THR A 109 4.67 15.88 6.92
C THR A 109 4.74 15.53 8.40
N VAL A 110 3.77 16.04 9.19
CA VAL A 110 3.71 15.81 10.63
C VAL A 110 3.33 14.37 10.96
N ARG A 111 2.37 13.79 10.21
CA ARG A 111 1.96 12.38 10.37
C ARG A 111 3.16 11.45 10.18
N ASP A 112 3.38 10.55 11.14
CA ASP A 112 4.42 9.52 11.06
C ASP A 112 3.89 8.19 10.52
N GLU A 113 2.63 7.87 10.80
CA GLU A 113 2.02 6.58 10.52
C GLU A 113 0.69 6.73 9.79
N LEU A 114 0.39 5.78 8.90
CA LEU A 114 -0.93 5.59 8.33
C LEU A 114 -1.27 4.10 8.27
N THR A 115 -2.45 3.72 8.77
CA THR A 115 -2.88 2.32 8.64
C THR A 115 -3.29 2.01 7.21
N TRP A 116 -3.08 0.77 6.78
CA TRP A 116 -3.49 0.35 5.43
C TRP A 116 -4.99 0.43 5.24
N GLN A 117 -5.76 0.13 6.29
CA GLN A 117 -7.21 0.29 6.27
C GLN A 117 -7.63 1.74 6.01
N ALA A 118 -6.95 2.72 6.60
CA ALA A 118 -7.25 4.13 6.37
C ALA A 118 -6.89 4.56 4.94
N PHE A 119 -5.73 4.13 4.42
CA PHE A 119 -5.34 4.40 3.04
C PHE A 119 -6.32 3.78 2.03
N THR A 120 -6.71 2.52 2.22
CA THR A 120 -7.65 1.83 1.30
C THR A 120 -9.06 2.40 1.37
N THR A 121 -9.56 2.76 2.56
CA THR A 121 -10.82 3.48 2.71
C THR A 121 -10.78 4.81 1.97
N TYR A 122 -9.67 5.53 2.08
CA TYR A 122 -9.48 6.80 1.38
C TYR A 122 -9.43 6.60 -0.14
N TRP A 123 -8.64 5.65 -0.63
CA TRP A 123 -8.57 5.28 -2.05
C TRP A 123 -9.96 5.01 -2.63
N GLN A 124 -10.81 4.25 -1.92
CA GLN A 124 -12.13 3.84 -2.40
C GLN A 124 -13.21 4.92 -2.25
N THR A 125 -13.10 5.80 -1.27
CA THR A 125 -14.22 6.71 -0.90
C THR A 125 -13.87 8.19 -0.95
N GLY A 126 -12.58 8.55 -1.10
CA GLY A 126 -12.07 9.91 -0.90
C GLY A 126 -12.26 10.46 0.51
N SER A 127 -12.57 9.59 1.49
CA SER A 127 -12.89 9.97 2.88
C SER A 127 -12.14 9.09 3.88
N GLY A 128 -12.13 9.50 5.15
CA GLY A 128 -11.47 8.75 6.24
C GLY A 128 -10.05 9.21 6.59
N LEU A 129 -9.50 10.20 5.87
CA LEU A 129 -8.28 10.92 6.25
C LEU A 129 -8.59 12.38 6.56
N ASP A 130 -7.90 12.91 7.57
CA ASP A 130 -7.93 14.34 7.87
C ASP A 130 -7.33 15.15 6.72
N GLU A 131 -7.93 16.32 6.45
CA GLU A 131 -7.51 17.28 5.42
C GLU A 131 -7.50 16.74 3.97
N ALA A 132 -7.98 15.50 3.75
CA ALA A 132 -8.18 14.84 2.45
C ALA A 132 -7.02 15.06 1.44
N PRO A 133 -5.88 14.39 1.65
CA PRO A 133 -4.66 14.66 0.89
C PRO A 133 -4.78 14.28 -0.60
N THR A 134 -4.19 15.07 -1.50
CA THR A 134 -4.05 14.63 -2.90
C THR A 134 -3.10 13.44 -3.01
N LEU A 135 -3.52 12.38 -3.70
CA LEU A 135 -2.67 11.23 -4.00
C LEU A 135 -1.84 11.53 -5.25
N VAL A 136 -0.52 11.63 -5.10
CA VAL A 136 0.43 11.95 -6.18
C VAL A 136 1.26 10.71 -6.49
N MET A 137 1.20 10.22 -7.74
CA MET A 137 1.91 9.00 -8.14
C MET A 137 2.14 8.95 -9.64
N THR A 138 2.95 7.99 -10.09
CA THR A 138 3.13 7.70 -11.51
C THR A 138 1.95 6.90 -12.06
N PRO A 139 1.68 6.93 -13.38
CA PRO A 139 0.69 6.04 -13.99
C PRO A 139 0.93 4.56 -13.68
N ALA A 140 2.17 4.10 -13.73
CA ALA A 140 2.53 2.70 -13.42
C ALA A 140 2.21 2.32 -11.95
N THR A 141 2.47 3.23 -11.01
CA THR A 141 2.08 3.03 -9.60
C THR A 141 0.56 3.01 -9.43
N ALA A 142 -0.16 3.87 -10.16
CA ALA A 142 -1.61 3.87 -10.14
C ALA A 142 -2.18 2.54 -10.67
N ASP A 143 -1.66 2.02 -11.79
CA ASP A 143 -2.07 0.72 -12.33
C ASP A 143 -1.81 -0.42 -11.35
N MET A 144 -0.68 -0.38 -10.64
CA MET A 144 -0.35 -1.34 -9.58
C MET A 144 -1.35 -1.26 -8.43
N LEU A 145 -1.67 -0.06 -7.93
CA LEU A 145 -2.68 0.11 -6.88
C LEU A 145 -4.08 -0.30 -7.36
N ILE A 146 -4.44 -0.03 -8.63
CA ILE A 146 -5.70 -0.48 -9.22
C ILE A 146 -5.76 -2.00 -9.27
N ALA A 147 -4.67 -2.67 -9.65
CA ALA A 147 -4.60 -4.13 -9.64
C ALA A 147 -4.73 -4.70 -8.21
N LEU A 148 -4.23 -4.01 -7.19
CA LEU A 148 -4.30 -4.44 -5.78
C LEU A 148 -5.66 -4.14 -5.12
N LEU A 149 -6.22 -2.96 -5.36
CA LEU A 149 -7.32 -2.38 -4.59
C LEU A 149 -8.61 -2.18 -5.39
N GLY A 150 -8.55 -2.39 -6.70
CA GLY A 150 -9.55 -1.95 -7.64
C GLY A 150 -9.42 -0.46 -7.99
N PRO A 151 -10.25 0.04 -8.91
CA PRO A 151 -10.25 1.45 -9.30
C PRO A 151 -10.37 2.39 -8.10
N THR A 152 -9.66 3.52 -8.17
CA THR A 152 -9.86 4.61 -7.21
C THR A 152 -11.31 5.09 -7.26
N GLY A 153 -11.85 5.46 -6.10
CA GLY A 153 -13.13 6.13 -6.00
C GLY A 153 -12.99 7.64 -6.21
N SER A 154 -13.50 8.42 -5.27
CA SER A 154 -13.48 9.89 -5.33
C SER A 154 -12.23 10.54 -4.71
N ALA A 155 -11.20 9.78 -4.38
CA ALA A 155 -9.94 10.36 -3.91
C ALA A 155 -9.34 11.26 -5.01
N PRO A 156 -8.88 12.48 -4.70
CA PRO A 156 -8.15 13.30 -5.64
C PRO A 156 -6.82 12.63 -5.99
N VAL A 157 -6.66 12.22 -7.25
CA VAL A 157 -5.43 11.60 -7.77
C VAL A 157 -4.79 12.52 -8.80
N GLN A 158 -3.50 12.80 -8.63
CA GLN A 158 -2.67 13.54 -9.56
C GLN A 158 -1.59 12.60 -10.12
N LEU A 159 -1.77 12.20 -11.38
CA LEU A 159 -0.77 11.40 -12.10
C LEU A 159 0.32 12.32 -12.66
N VAL A 160 1.58 11.95 -12.44
CA VAL A 160 2.75 12.72 -12.84
C VAL A 160 3.87 11.83 -13.34
N GLU A 161 4.77 12.41 -14.13
CA GLU A 161 6.03 11.76 -14.48
C GLU A 161 6.91 11.57 -13.23
N PRO A 162 7.77 10.53 -13.17
CA PRO A 162 8.61 10.24 -12.01
C PRO A 162 9.40 11.45 -11.49
N ALA A 163 10.01 12.22 -12.40
CA ALA A 163 10.82 13.39 -12.05
C ALA A 163 10.02 14.56 -11.44
N ALA A 164 8.70 14.60 -11.63
CA ALA A 164 7.82 15.65 -11.10
C ALA A 164 7.16 15.26 -9.77
N LEU A 165 7.26 13.99 -9.36
CA LEU A 165 6.54 13.43 -8.20
C LEU A 165 6.88 14.16 -6.91
N THR A 166 8.17 14.29 -6.58
CA THR A 166 8.61 14.98 -5.35
C THR A 166 8.15 16.44 -5.36
N GLY A 167 8.35 17.17 -6.45
CA GLY A 167 7.88 18.57 -6.54
C GLY A 167 6.37 18.70 -6.33
N THR A 168 5.60 17.82 -6.95
CA THR A 168 4.13 17.84 -6.87
C THR A 168 3.63 17.47 -5.47
N LEU A 169 4.27 16.52 -4.78
CA LEU A 169 3.98 16.25 -3.37
C LEU A 169 4.13 17.53 -2.52
N TRP A 170 5.16 18.32 -2.78
CA TRP A 170 5.37 19.59 -2.07
C TRP A 170 4.35 20.66 -2.50
N ASP A 171 3.95 20.74 -3.75
CA ASP A 171 3.02 21.77 -4.21
C ASP A 171 1.58 21.53 -3.72
N PHE A 172 1.18 20.27 -3.56
CA PHE A 172 -0.20 19.86 -3.24
C PHE A 172 -0.47 19.60 -1.75
N ARG A 173 0.40 20.07 -0.84
CA ARG A 173 0.23 19.82 0.60
C ARG A 173 -1.18 20.18 1.12
N PRO A 174 -1.87 19.28 1.85
CA PRO A 174 -1.43 17.93 2.21
C PRO A 174 -1.51 16.95 1.02
N ALA A 175 -0.45 16.17 0.82
CA ALA A 175 -0.36 15.18 -0.24
C ALA A 175 0.29 13.89 0.27
N LEU A 176 -0.13 12.78 -0.32
CA LEU A 176 0.48 11.46 -0.12
C LEU A 176 0.90 10.92 -1.48
N GLY A 177 1.93 10.09 -1.50
CA GLY A 177 2.38 9.39 -2.70
C GLY A 177 2.77 7.96 -2.39
N VAL A 178 2.96 7.19 -3.45
CA VAL A 178 3.49 5.82 -3.37
C VAL A 178 4.65 5.73 -4.34
N VAL A 179 5.81 5.29 -3.87
CA VAL A 179 7.06 5.22 -4.67
C VAL A 179 7.76 3.88 -4.44
N PRO A 180 8.46 3.32 -5.44
CA PRO A 180 9.37 2.20 -5.21
C PRO A 180 10.41 2.54 -4.14
N PHE A 181 10.74 1.60 -3.25
CA PHE A 181 11.68 1.81 -2.14
C PHE A 181 13.04 2.37 -2.60
N ASP A 182 13.58 1.84 -3.69
CA ASP A 182 14.84 2.26 -4.31
C ASP A 182 14.78 3.65 -4.98
N GLN A 183 13.59 4.25 -5.06
CA GLN A 183 13.36 5.61 -5.57
C GLN A 183 12.99 6.60 -4.46
N LEU A 184 13.13 6.21 -3.19
CA LEU A 184 12.98 7.13 -2.07
C LEU A 184 14.01 8.27 -2.14
N GLU A 185 13.55 9.50 -1.93
CA GLU A 185 14.40 10.69 -1.93
C GLU A 185 14.37 11.39 -0.56
N PRO A 186 15.45 12.11 -0.15
CA PRO A 186 15.50 12.81 1.14
C PRO A 186 14.40 13.85 1.35
N ALA A 187 13.83 14.40 0.27
CA ALA A 187 12.74 15.36 0.34
C ALA A 187 11.35 14.72 0.59
N GLN A 188 11.30 13.40 0.71
CA GLN A 188 10.11 12.61 1.00
C GLN A 188 10.22 12.01 2.40
N LYS A 189 9.12 12.01 3.15
CA LYS A 189 9.00 11.25 4.40
C LYS A 189 8.33 9.92 4.07
N ALA A 190 9.05 8.81 4.24
CA ALA A 190 8.45 7.48 4.25
C ALA A 190 7.63 7.32 5.53
N LEU A 191 6.34 7.02 5.38
CA LEU A 191 5.43 6.81 6.49
C LEU A 191 5.48 5.34 6.95
N THR A 192 5.34 5.14 8.25
CA THR A 192 5.08 3.82 8.82
C THR A 192 3.69 3.35 8.38
N VAL A 193 3.57 2.09 7.98
CA VAL A 193 2.28 1.49 7.62
C VAL A 193 2.02 0.28 8.50
N ASP A 194 0.90 0.30 9.23
CA ASP A 194 0.52 -0.74 10.19
C ASP A 194 1.67 -1.10 11.17
N GLY A 195 2.37 -0.08 11.67
CA GLY A 195 3.52 -0.24 12.57
C GLY A 195 4.84 -0.65 11.91
N VAL A 196 4.88 -0.86 10.58
CA VAL A 196 6.09 -1.23 9.83
C VAL A 196 6.75 -0.02 9.18
N SER A 197 7.99 0.27 9.56
CA SER A 197 8.85 1.27 8.90
C SER A 197 9.79 0.58 7.93
N LEU A 198 9.75 0.97 6.65
CA LEU A 198 10.63 0.40 5.63
C LEU A 198 12.11 0.78 5.80
N LEU A 199 12.38 1.83 6.58
CA LEU A 199 13.73 2.32 6.86
C LEU A 199 14.40 1.56 8.01
N GLU A 200 13.69 0.67 8.71
CA GLU A 200 14.27 -0.22 9.73
C GLU A 200 14.87 -1.47 9.05
N PRO A 201 16.20 -1.70 9.09
CA PRO A 201 16.84 -2.79 8.33
C PRO A 201 16.23 -4.17 8.61
N ASP A 202 15.83 -4.43 9.85
CA ASP A 202 15.29 -5.69 10.36
C ASP A 202 13.74 -5.76 10.34
N ALA A 203 13.07 -4.83 9.68
CA ALA A 203 11.61 -4.83 9.53
C ALA A 203 11.08 -6.16 8.95
N ASP A 204 10.09 -6.75 9.61
CA ASP A 204 9.33 -7.88 9.07
C ASP A 204 8.34 -7.39 8.01
N LEU A 205 8.63 -7.71 6.74
CA LEU A 205 7.80 -7.34 5.60
C LEU A 205 6.78 -8.41 5.21
N SER A 206 6.68 -9.51 5.97
CA SER A 206 5.77 -10.62 5.66
C SER A 206 4.31 -10.22 5.57
N GLY A 207 3.90 -9.19 6.32
CA GLY A 207 2.56 -8.60 6.30
C GLY A 207 2.47 -7.20 5.67
N TYR A 208 3.56 -6.69 5.09
CA TYR A 208 3.57 -5.32 4.58
C TYR A 208 2.66 -5.19 3.34
N PRO A 209 1.67 -4.27 3.33
CA PRO A 209 0.61 -4.27 2.33
C PRO A 209 1.03 -3.73 0.95
N LEU A 210 2.10 -2.93 0.90
CA LEU A 210 2.68 -2.39 -0.34
C LEU A 210 3.89 -3.21 -0.81
N ARG A 211 3.99 -4.45 -0.35
CA ARG A 211 4.86 -5.47 -0.92
C ARG A 211 4.10 -6.23 -2.01
N VAL A 212 4.60 -6.16 -3.23
CA VAL A 212 4.07 -6.94 -4.35
C VAL A 212 5.07 -7.97 -4.83
N THR A 213 4.58 -9.11 -5.27
CA THR A 213 5.39 -10.17 -5.86
C THR A 213 5.08 -10.27 -7.35
N VAL A 214 6.05 -10.73 -8.14
CA VAL A 214 5.89 -10.92 -9.58
C VAL A 214 6.33 -12.32 -9.95
N GLY A 215 5.46 -13.01 -10.69
CA GLY A 215 5.71 -14.32 -11.27
C GLY A 215 5.93 -14.23 -12.77
N ALA A 216 6.58 -15.25 -13.31
CA ALA A 216 6.69 -15.46 -14.73
C ALA A 216 6.37 -16.92 -15.05
N SER A 217 5.59 -17.15 -16.13
CA SER A 217 5.29 -18.50 -16.61
C SER A 217 5.31 -18.55 -18.14
N GLY A 218 5.60 -19.72 -18.67
CA GLY A 218 5.75 -19.94 -20.12
C GLY A 218 7.17 -20.29 -20.54
N PRO A 219 7.43 -20.49 -21.84
CA PRO A 219 8.74 -20.82 -22.35
C PRO A 219 9.76 -19.69 -22.17
N GLY A 220 10.99 -20.02 -21.75
CA GLY A 220 12.11 -19.06 -21.69
C GLY A 220 12.14 -18.16 -20.45
N VAL A 221 11.19 -18.29 -19.52
CA VAL A 221 11.14 -17.50 -18.28
C VAL A 221 12.29 -17.79 -17.34
N GLU A 222 12.92 -18.95 -17.44
CA GLU A 222 14.14 -19.31 -16.73
C GLU A 222 15.34 -18.40 -17.06
N GLY A 223 15.28 -17.67 -18.19
CA GLY A 223 16.28 -16.69 -18.60
C GLY A 223 16.05 -15.27 -18.04
N LEU A 224 14.94 -15.01 -17.34
CA LEU A 224 14.66 -13.69 -16.77
C LEU A 224 15.62 -13.37 -15.62
N ALA A 225 16.46 -12.34 -15.84
CA ALA A 225 17.42 -11.86 -14.86
C ALA A 225 16.85 -10.68 -14.06
N TRP A 226 15.92 -10.96 -13.14
CA TRP A 226 15.39 -9.95 -12.24
C TRP A 226 16.18 -9.87 -10.93
N ALA A 227 16.36 -8.65 -10.43
CA ALA A 227 16.75 -8.47 -9.04
C ALA A 227 15.61 -8.99 -8.13
N PRO A 228 15.93 -9.83 -7.12
CA PRO A 228 14.91 -10.50 -6.31
C PRO A 228 14.07 -9.50 -5.48
N THR A 229 14.64 -8.35 -5.12
CA THR A 229 13.95 -7.26 -4.44
C THR A 229 14.58 -5.91 -4.80
N ASN A 230 13.84 -4.81 -4.64
CA ASN A 230 14.37 -3.45 -4.70
C ASN A 230 14.75 -2.88 -3.31
N ARG A 231 14.58 -3.66 -2.24
CA ARG A 231 14.99 -3.28 -0.88
C ARG A 231 16.14 -4.14 -0.40
N ASP A 232 17.33 -3.56 -0.32
CA ASP A 232 18.51 -4.20 0.26
C ASP A 232 18.79 -3.61 1.66
N PRO A 233 18.55 -4.36 2.75
CA PRO A 233 18.83 -3.89 4.11
C PRO A 233 20.30 -3.50 4.32
N ALA A 234 21.25 -4.09 3.59
CA ALA A 234 22.67 -3.75 3.70
C ALA A 234 23.00 -2.38 3.09
N ARG A 235 22.04 -1.75 2.39
CA ARG A 235 22.16 -0.40 1.83
C ARG A 235 21.40 0.66 2.64
N ILE A 236 20.83 0.28 3.77
CA ILE A 236 20.24 1.21 4.72
C ILE A 236 21.32 1.63 5.73
N SER A 237 21.38 2.93 6.03
CA SER A 237 22.28 3.46 7.06
C SER A 237 21.49 4.31 8.03
N SER A 238 21.67 4.02 9.30
CA SER A 238 21.07 4.76 10.41
C SER A 238 21.99 5.89 10.85
N VAL A 239 21.44 7.10 10.91
CA VAL A 239 22.16 8.28 11.37
C VAL A 239 21.39 8.89 12.53
N VAL A 240 22.02 8.95 13.70
CA VAL A 240 21.49 9.69 14.84
C VAL A 240 22.19 11.04 14.91
N LEU A 241 21.41 12.10 14.77
CA LEU A 241 21.85 13.47 14.94
C LEU A 241 21.38 13.97 16.30
N THR A 242 22.29 14.17 17.25
CA THR A 242 21.90 14.84 18.49
C THR A 242 21.67 16.33 18.21
N GLY A 243 20.70 16.92 18.90
CA GLY A 243 20.68 18.36 19.08
C GLY A 243 21.89 18.82 19.89
N THR A 244 21.96 20.13 20.14
CA THR A 244 22.96 20.72 21.02
C THR A 244 22.94 20.07 22.41
N THR A 245 24.04 19.45 22.82
CA THR A 245 24.28 19.15 24.23
C THR A 245 24.75 20.42 24.93
N ALA A 246 23.82 21.08 25.62
CA ALA A 246 24.08 22.18 26.55
C ALA A 246 23.65 21.73 27.95
N ILE A 247 24.52 21.00 28.64
CA ILE A 247 24.24 20.50 29.99
C ILE A 247 24.41 21.67 30.98
N ALA A 248 23.30 22.11 31.58
CA ALA A 248 23.27 23.23 32.53
C ALA A 248 22.32 22.96 33.70
N ARG A 249 22.41 23.81 34.74
CA ARG A 249 21.51 23.84 35.91
C ARG A 249 21.39 22.47 36.59
N ALA A 250 20.16 22.07 36.96
CA ALA A 250 19.86 20.79 37.58
C ALA A 250 20.43 19.58 36.83
N THR A 251 20.46 19.59 35.49
CA THR A 251 21.07 18.48 34.73
C THR A 251 22.57 18.44 34.98
N ALA A 252 23.28 19.58 34.92
CA ALA A 252 24.70 19.65 35.24
C ALA A 252 24.99 19.27 36.70
N MET A 253 24.16 19.69 37.66
CA MET A 253 24.26 19.26 39.06
C MET A 253 24.13 17.74 39.21
N GLN A 254 23.19 17.12 38.50
CA GLN A 254 23.04 15.67 38.52
C GLN A 254 24.26 14.98 37.90
N VAL A 255 24.85 15.54 36.84
CA VAL A 255 26.11 15.02 36.29
C VAL A 255 27.26 15.14 37.29
N GLU A 256 27.37 16.26 38.01
CA GLU A 256 28.43 16.45 39.02
C GLU A 256 28.28 15.47 40.19
N LEU A 257 27.05 15.24 40.66
CA LEU A 257 26.76 14.34 41.77
C LEU A 257 26.92 12.86 41.42
N ASN A 258 26.56 12.46 40.21
CA ASN A 258 26.55 11.05 39.77
C ASN A 258 27.75 10.68 38.89
N GLY A 259 28.57 11.66 38.50
CA GLY A 259 29.68 11.52 37.57
C GLY A 259 29.30 11.67 36.09
N VAL A 260 30.28 12.08 35.27
CA VAL A 260 30.10 12.38 33.83
C VAL A 260 29.59 11.21 32.98
N GLY A 261 29.80 9.97 33.44
CA GLY A 261 29.31 8.77 32.77
C GLY A 261 27.81 8.50 32.96
N PHE A 262 27.17 9.12 33.96
CA PHE A 262 25.77 8.85 34.31
C PHE A 262 24.81 9.08 33.13
N PRO A 263 24.81 10.24 32.43
CA PRO A 263 23.92 10.46 31.31
C PRO A 263 24.23 9.52 30.14
N ALA A 264 25.52 9.32 29.85
CA ALA A 264 25.96 8.45 28.75
C ALA A 264 25.47 7.02 28.94
N ALA A 265 25.51 6.48 30.16
CA ALA A 265 25.01 5.13 30.44
C ALA A 265 23.49 4.98 30.22
N GLN A 266 22.71 6.05 30.45
CA GLN A 266 21.25 6.03 30.25
C GLN A 266 20.85 6.03 28.77
N ILE A 267 21.64 6.70 27.92
CA ILE A 267 21.34 6.85 26.48
C ILE A 267 22.14 5.91 25.59
N ALA A 268 23.16 5.23 26.12
CA ALA A 268 23.97 4.28 25.37
C ALA A 268 23.13 3.20 24.63
N PRO A 269 22.06 2.62 25.22
CA PRO A 269 21.22 1.66 24.49
C PRO A 269 20.51 2.25 23.28
N PHE A 270 20.18 3.54 23.29
CA PHE A 270 19.53 4.21 22.15
C PHE A 270 20.49 4.40 20.98
N PHE A 271 21.78 4.64 21.27
CA PHE A 271 22.82 4.71 20.25
C PHE A 271 23.39 3.32 19.88
N ALA A 272 22.99 2.28 20.60
CA ALA A 272 23.47 0.93 20.31
C ALA A 272 22.86 0.46 18.99
N GLY A 273 23.72 0.16 18.01
CA GLY A 273 23.29 -0.33 16.70
C GLY A 273 23.11 0.75 15.63
N VAL A 274 23.40 2.04 15.93
CA VAL A 274 23.40 3.09 14.90
C VAL A 274 24.72 3.06 14.12
N ASP A 275 24.66 3.27 12.81
CA ASP A 275 25.85 3.26 11.96
C ASP A 275 26.67 4.54 12.12
N ILE A 276 25.98 5.67 12.28
CA ILE A 276 26.60 7.00 12.43
C ILE A 276 25.94 7.75 13.58
N LEU A 277 26.74 8.12 14.58
CA LEU A 277 26.34 9.03 15.64
C LEU A 277 27.01 10.40 15.42
N HIS A 278 26.21 11.42 15.16
CA HIS A 278 26.64 12.81 15.21
C HIS A 278 26.30 13.40 16.57
N THR A 279 27.30 13.97 17.22
CA THR A 279 27.12 14.72 18.47
C THR A 279 27.40 16.20 18.25
N SER A 280 26.41 17.04 18.53
CA SER A 280 26.58 18.49 18.62
C SER A 280 26.82 18.89 20.07
N ASN A 281 27.99 19.43 20.40
CA ASN A 281 28.32 19.89 21.75
C ASN A 281 28.50 21.41 21.81
N GLU A 282 27.79 22.05 22.75
CA GLU A 282 27.90 23.48 23.06
C GLU A 282 28.23 23.75 24.53
N SER A 283 28.58 22.70 25.30
CA SER A 283 29.14 22.88 26.64
C SER A 283 30.51 23.56 26.57
N SER A 284 30.69 24.60 27.39
CA SER A 284 31.93 25.39 27.48
C SER A 284 33.10 24.55 28.01
N TYR A 285 34.29 24.75 27.42
CA TYR A 285 35.56 24.19 27.89
C TYR A 285 36.39 25.20 28.69
N ALA A 286 35.75 26.22 29.28
CA ALA A 286 36.44 27.23 30.08
C ALA A 286 37.16 26.59 31.27
N VAL A 287 38.45 26.93 31.43
CA VAL A 287 39.31 26.39 32.51
C VAL A 287 38.80 26.80 33.89
N ASP A 288 38.12 27.94 33.96
CA ASP A 288 37.54 28.57 35.14
C ASP A 288 36.00 28.45 35.16
N CYS A 289 35.44 27.42 34.52
CA CYS A 289 34.01 27.16 34.57
C CYS A 289 33.56 26.94 36.03
N PRO A 290 32.63 27.76 36.57
CA PRO A 290 32.17 27.59 37.93
C PRO A 290 31.38 26.28 38.07
N PRO A 291 31.32 25.70 39.28
CA PRO A 291 30.43 24.56 39.54
C PRO A 291 28.98 24.90 39.18
N PRO A 292 28.20 23.94 38.67
CA PRO A 292 26.79 24.16 38.37
C PRO A 292 25.99 24.45 39.64
N ASP A 293 24.78 24.99 39.47
CA ASP A 293 23.79 25.12 40.56
C ASP A 293 22.44 24.49 40.15
N TRP A 294 21.49 24.43 41.07
CA TRP A 294 20.17 23.86 40.79
C TRP A 294 19.23 24.75 39.96
N TYR A 295 19.46 26.06 39.88
CA TYR A 295 18.45 27.04 39.47
C TYR A 295 18.83 27.94 38.27
N GLY A 296 20.13 28.09 37.96
CA GLY A 296 20.68 28.95 36.91
C GLY A 296 21.60 30.03 37.46
#